data_AF-A0A520HZ82-F1
#
_entry.id   AF-A0A520HZ82-F1
#
_cell.length_a   1.000
_cell.length_b   1.000
_cell.length_c   1.000
_cell.angle_alpha   90.00
_cell.angle_beta   90.00
_cell.angle_gamma   90.00
#
_symmetry.space_group_name_H-M   'P 1'
#
loop_
_entity.id
_entity.type
_entity.pdbx_description
1 polymer ?
#
loop_
_entity_poly.entity_id
_entity_poly.type
_entity_poly.pdbx_seq_one_letter_code
_entity_poly.pdbx_strand_id
1 'polypeptide(L)'
;MNFSHLHVHTQFSLLDGAASIQNLYKKAIADGMPALAISDHGNMFGAFEFVAEAYKHKDENGKLKVKPIVGCEFYVTANRHQKTFTKEQRDTRLHQILLAKNEQGYKNLVKLTSLGFIEGLYGKYPRID
;
A
#
# COMPACT_ATOMS: atom_id res chain seq x y z
N MET A 1 14.51 -17.39 13.27
CA MET A 1 13.97 -17.21 11.90
C MET A 1 13.45 -15.78 11.83
N ASN A 2 13.88 -14.98 10.85
CA ASN A 2 13.46 -13.58 10.75
C ASN A 2 12.35 -13.47 9.71
N PHE A 3 11.28 -12.75 10.03
CA PHE A 3 10.11 -12.59 9.18
C PHE A 3 9.65 -11.13 9.16
N SER A 4 9.11 -10.70 8.01
CA SER A 4 8.56 -9.37 7.80
C SER A 4 7.31 -9.45 6.96
N HIS A 5 6.23 -8.81 7.41
CA HIS A 5 5.02 -8.69 6.61
C HIS A 5 5.23 -7.66 5.49
N LEU A 6 5.04 -8.10 4.25
CA LEU A 6 5.16 -7.28 3.04
C LEU A 6 3.82 -6.98 2.36
N HIS A 7 2.73 -7.58 2.86
CA HIS A 7 1.36 -7.33 2.45
C HIS A 7 0.55 -7.03 3.72
N VAL A 8 0.29 -5.75 3.96
CA VAL A 8 -0.36 -5.26 5.18
C VAL A 8 -1.29 -4.11 4.82
N HIS A 9 -2.54 -4.22 5.27
CA HIS A 9 -3.54 -3.17 5.19
C HIS A 9 -3.58 -2.38 6.50
N THR A 10 -3.59 -1.07 6.39
CA THR A 10 -3.73 -0.13 7.51
C THR A 10 -5.15 0.43 7.54
N GLN A 11 -5.45 1.27 8.52
CA GLN A 11 -6.69 2.07 8.59
C GLN A 11 -6.99 2.89 7.31
N PHE A 12 -6.02 3.08 6.41
CA PHE A 12 -6.20 3.78 5.14
C PHE A 12 -6.74 2.89 4.01
N SER A 13 -6.86 1.57 4.24
CA SER A 13 -7.77 0.73 3.47
C SER A 13 -9.20 0.94 3.99
N LEU A 14 -9.81 2.09 3.67
CA LEU A 14 -10.99 2.69 4.33
C LEU A 14 -12.23 1.79 4.52
N LEU A 15 -12.34 0.67 3.82
CA LEU A 15 -13.50 -0.23 3.88
C LEU A 15 -13.23 -1.57 4.58
N ASP A 16 -11.98 -1.87 4.91
CA ASP A 16 -11.59 -3.19 5.43
C ASP A 16 -10.42 -3.14 6.44
N GLY A 17 -9.50 -2.19 6.27
CA GLY A 17 -8.35 -2.04 7.14
C GLY A 17 -8.71 -1.55 8.54
N ALA A 18 -8.43 -2.37 9.55
CA ALA A 18 -8.67 -2.04 10.96
C ALA A 18 -7.39 -1.68 11.74
N ALA A 19 -6.21 -1.94 11.17
CA ALA A 19 -4.94 -1.80 11.88
C ALA A 19 -4.40 -0.37 11.83
N SER A 20 -4.27 0.28 13.00
CA SER A 20 -3.63 1.59 13.07
C SER A 20 -2.12 1.49 12.87
N ILE A 21 -1.54 2.49 12.22
CA ILE A 21 -0.11 2.55 11.91
C ILE A 21 0.74 2.41 13.20
N GLN A 22 0.35 3.10 14.26
CA GLN A 22 1.04 3.03 15.56
C GLN A 22 1.05 1.62 16.16
N ASN A 23 -0.10 0.92 16.15
CA ASN A 23 -0.22 -0.43 16.68
C ASN A 23 0.57 -1.44 15.84
N LEU A 24 0.60 -1.26 14.51
CA LEU A 24 1.41 -2.07 13.61
C LEU A 24 2.91 -1.96 13.93
N TYR A 25 3.44 -0.75 14.10
CA TYR A 25 4.85 -0.57 14.50
C TYR A 25 5.14 -1.17 15.87
N LYS A 26 4.25 -0.92 16.86
CA LYS A 26 4.40 -1.50 18.20
C LYS A 26 4.49 -3.03 18.16
N LYS A 27 3.62 -3.67 17.38
CA LYS A 27 3.61 -5.14 17.23
C LYS A 27 4.84 -5.65 16.47
N ALA A 28 5.21 -5.02 15.37
CA ALA A 28 6.39 -5.40 14.59
C ALA A 28 7.69 -5.29 15.41
N ILE A 29 7.82 -4.26 16.24
CA ILE A 29 8.96 -4.09 17.16
C ILE A 29 8.96 -5.19 18.23
N ALA A 30 7.80 -5.47 18.85
CA ALA A 30 7.67 -6.49 19.88
C ALA A 30 8.00 -7.90 19.35
N ASP A 31 7.68 -8.17 18.08
CA ASP A 31 7.96 -9.43 17.40
C ASP A 31 9.37 -9.50 16.79
N GLY A 32 10.19 -8.46 16.93
CA GLY A 32 11.55 -8.41 16.40
C GLY A 32 11.63 -8.40 14.86
N MET A 33 10.60 -7.89 14.18
CA MET A 33 10.57 -7.85 12.72
C MET A 33 11.54 -6.77 12.19
N PRO A 34 12.41 -7.09 11.22
CA PRO A 34 13.37 -6.12 10.70
C PRO A 34 12.73 -5.05 9.80
N ALA A 35 11.56 -5.35 9.22
CA ALA A 35 10.85 -4.48 8.29
C ALA A 35 9.33 -4.72 8.34
N LEU A 36 8.58 -3.72 7.89
CA LEU A 36 7.12 -3.76 7.76
C LEU A 36 6.71 -2.94 6.53
N ALA A 37 5.82 -3.50 5.71
CA ALA A 37 5.25 -2.78 4.57
C ALA A 37 3.90 -2.11 4.88
N ILE A 38 3.57 -1.08 4.10
CA ILE A 38 2.22 -0.56 3.90
C ILE A 38 1.80 -0.88 2.47
N SER A 39 0.65 -1.53 2.28
CA SER A 39 0.16 -1.92 0.95
C SER A 39 -1.37 -1.82 0.90
N ASP A 40 -1.88 -0.62 1.17
CA ASP A 40 -3.33 -0.36 1.21
C ASP A 40 -4.00 -0.54 -0.16
N HIS A 41 -5.32 -0.76 -0.14
CA HIS A 41 -6.10 -0.99 -1.34
C HIS A 41 -6.18 0.25 -2.24
N GLY A 42 -5.51 0.19 -3.39
CA GLY A 42 -5.61 1.14 -4.48
C GLY A 42 -5.21 2.58 -4.13
N ASN A 43 -4.57 2.81 -2.98
CA ASN A 43 -4.21 4.14 -2.51
C ASN A 43 -2.92 4.15 -1.69
N MET A 44 -2.36 5.35 -1.51
CA MET A 44 -1.16 5.60 -0.70
C MET A 44 -1.40 6.68 0.37
N PHE A 45 -2.64 6.84 0.85
CA PHE A 45 -3.01 7.93 1.77
C PHE A 45 -2.20 7.90 3.06
N GLY A 46 -1.96 6.71 3.61
CA GLY A 46 -1.18 6.52 4.83
C GLY A 46 0.34 6.53 4.66
N ALA A 47 0.87 6.66 3.44
CA ALA A 47 2.30 6.43 3.19
C ALA A 47 3.20 7.41 3.96
N PHE A 48 2.84 8.69 4.00
CA PHE A 48 3.60 9.69 4.75
C PHE A 48 3.55 9.44 6.26
N GLU A 49 2.36 9.21 6.82
CA GLU A 49 2.17 8.90 8.25
C GLU A 49 2.92 7.62 8.64
N PHE A 50 2.88 6.59 7.79
CA PHE A 50 3.54 5.31 8.00
C PHE A 50 5.07 5.45 8.08
N VAL A 51 5.66 6.21 7.17
CA VAL A 51 7.11 6.49 7.21
C VAL A 51 7.43 7.38 8.41
N ALA A 52 6.67 8.45 8.65
CA ALA A 52 6.90 9.34 9.78
C ALA A 52 6.85 8.61 11.13
N GLU A 53 5.91 7.67 11.30
CA GLU A 53 5.83 6.83 12.50
C GLU A 53 7.08 5.96 12.67
N ALA A 54 7.59 5.33 11.60
CA ALA A 54 8.82 4.55 11.64
C ALA A 54 10.00 5.34 12.25
N TYR A 55 10.13 6.61 11.85
CA TYR A 55 11.22 7.48 12.29
C TYR A 55 11.14 7.91 13.76
N LYS A 56 10.00 7.67 14.44
CA LYS A 56 9.90 7.80 15.91
C LYS A 56 10.53 6.62 16.66
N HIS A 57 10.72 5.49 15.98
CA HIS A 57 11.21 4.24 16.57
C HIS A 57 12.65 3.95 16.15
N LYS A 58 13.61 4.67 16.74
CA LYS A 58 15.05 4.45 16.53
C LYS A 58 15.70 3.75 17.72
N ASP A 59 16.76 2.99 17.47
CA ASP A 59 17.66 2.48 18.50
C ASP A 59 18.66 3.57 18.96
N GLU A 60 19.52 3.21 19.92
CA GLU A 60 20.56 4.08 20.48
C GLU A 60 21.56 4.59 19.43
N ASN A 61 21.72 3.87 18.31
CA ASN A 61 22.60 4.23 17.22
C ASN A 61 21.89 5.06 16.13
N GLY A 62 20.63 5.45 16.37
CA GLY A 62 19.81 6.22 15.43
C GLY A 62 19.26 5.41 14.26
N LYS A 63 19.42 4.08 14.26
CA LYS A 63 18.88 3.19 13.22
C LYS A 63 17.42 2.87 13.53
N LEU A 64 16.59 2.79 12.49
CA LEU A 64 15.19 2.41 12.63
C LEU A 64 15.07 0.99 13.19
N LYS A 65 14.26 0.81 14.24
CA LYS A 65 13.96 -0.51 14.83
C LYS A 65 13.24 -1.41 13.82
N VAL A 66 12.35 -0.82 13.00
CA VAL A 66 11.63 -1.49 11.91
C VAL A 66 11.77 -0.62 10.66
N LYS A 67 12.27 -1.21 9.57
CA LYS A 67 12.38 -0.52 8.29
C LYS A 67 11.01 -0.38 7.62
N PRO A 68 10.54 0.84 7.27
CA PRO A 68 9.33 1.03 6.48
C PRO A 68 9.55 0.58 5.03
N ILE A 69 8.59 -0.14 4.47
CA ILE A 69 8.52 -0.46 3.04
C ILE A 69 7.22 0.13 2.48
N VAL A 70 7.33 1.05 1.53
CA VAL A 70 6.15 1.69 0.92
C VAL A 70 5.67 0.86 -0.26
N GLY A 71 4.38 0.58 -0.31
CA GLY A 71 3.72 -0.16 -1.36
C GLY A 71 2.27 0.26 -1.55
N CYS A 72 1.58 -0.45 -2.42
CA CYS A 72 0.15 -0.32 -2.69
C CYS A 72 -0.35 -1.65 -3.28
N GLU A 73 -1.52 -2.10 -2.86
CA GLU A 73 -2.20 -3.21 -3.53
C GLU A 73 -3.16 -2.64 -4.57
N PHE A 74 -2.76 -2.70 -5.85
CA PHE A 74 -3.51 -2.12 -6.95
C PHE A 74 -4.63 -3.04 -7.42
N TYR A 75 -5.71 -2.42 -7.88
CA TYR A 75 -6.69 -3.07 -8.73
C TYR A 75 -6.20 -3.01 -10.18
N VAL A 76 -5.83 -4.15 -10.75
CA VAL A 76 -5.37 -4.26 -12.16
C VAL A 76 -6.51 -4.74 -13.02
N THR A 77 -6.73 -4.10 -14.16
CA THR A 77 -7.74 -4.47 -15.16
C THR A 77 -7.12 -4.48 -16.56
N ALA A 78 -7.87 -4.95 -17.56
CA ALA A 78 -7.37 -5.00 -18.94
C ALA A 78 -7.36 -3.62 -19.63
N ASN A 79 -8.23 -2.70 -19.19
CA ASN A 79 -8.31 -1.34 -19.71
C ASN A 79 -8.90 -0.42 -18.64
N ARG A 80 -8.05 0.45 -18.05
CA ARG A 80 -8.48 1.36 -16.98
C ARG A 80 -9.53 2.38 -17.44
N HIS A 81 -9.56 2.72 -18.73
CA HIS A 81 -10.51 3.69 -19.29
C HIS A 81 -11.90 3.10 -19.56
N GLN A 82 -12.07 1.77 -19.52
CA GLN A 82 -13.38 1.15 -19.70
C GLN A 82 -14.28 1.42 -18.48
N LYS A 83 -15.40 2.10 -18.71
CA LYS A 83 -16.40 2.46 -17.67
C LYS A 83 -17.80 1.88 -17.91
N THR A 84 -17.99 1.19 -19.04
CA THR A 84 -19.25 0.53 -19.39
C THR A 84 -19.01 -0.97 -19.47
N PHE A 85 -19.86 -1.73 -18.78
CA PHE A 85 -19.76 -3.18 -18.65
C PHE A 85 -21.14 -3.81 -18.89
N THR A 86 -21.15 -5.01 -19.47
CA THR A 86 -22.37 -5.80 -19.70
C THR A 86 -22.30 -7.11 -18.89
N LYS A 87 -23.32 -7.97 -19.01
CA LYS A 87 -23.29 -9.29 -18.35
C LYS A 87 -22.18 -10.19 -18.91
N GLU A 88 -21.91 -10.04 -20.21
CA GLU A 88 -20.91 -10.78 -20.99
C GLU A 88 -19.52 -10.16 -20.83
N GLN A 89 -19.45 -8.82 -20.75
CA GLN A 89 -18.21 -8.08 -20.54
C GLN A 89 -18.20 -7.46 -19.15
N ARG A 90 -17.76 -8.24 -18.17
CA ARG A 90 -17.68 -7.83 -16.77
C ARG A 90 -16.39 -7.05 -16.48
N ASP A 91 -16.43 -6.25 -15.43
CA ASP A 91 -15.22 -5.60 -14.89
C ASP A 91 -14.39 -6.62 -14.11
N THR A 92 -13.45 -7.26 -14.81
CA THR A 92 -12.47 -8.15 -14.20
C THR A 92 -11.33 -7.32 -13.59
N ARG A 93 -11.16 -7.46 -12.28
CA ARG A 93 -10.15 -6.76 -11.48
C ARG A 93 -9.34 -7.77 -10.70
N LEU A 94 -8.02 -7.68 -10.78
CA LEU A 94 -7.09 -8.49 -10.02
C LEU A 94 -6.39 -7.62 -8.98
N HIS A 95 -6.05 -8.20 -7.84
CA HIS A 95 -5.23 -7.53 -6.84
C HIS A 95 -3.76 -7.77 -7.16
N GLN A 96 -2.97 -6.71 -7.18
CA GLN A 96 -1.52 -6.81 -7.39
C GLN A 96 -0.77 -5.91 -6.40
N ILE A 97 0.01 -6.54 -5.53
CA ILE A 97 0.89 -5.85 -4.60
C ILE A 97 2.11 -5.35 -5.37
N LEU A 98 2.41 -4.06 -5.25
CA LEU A 98 3.64 -3.46 -5.75
C LEU A 98 4.35 -2.74 -4.61
N LEU A 99 5.66 -2.98 -4.49
CA LEU A 99 6.52 -2.39 -3.45
C LEU A 99 7.59 -1.50 -4.08
N ALA A 100 7.79 -0.32 -3.50
CA ALA A 100 8.84 0.61 -3.93
C ALA A 100 10.20 0.13 -3.40
N LYS A 101 11.05 -0.38 -4.28
CA LYS A 101 12.45 -0.73 -3.95
C LYS A 101 13.32 0.50 -3.67
N ASN A 102 13.01 1.63 -4.33
CA ASN A 102 13.80 2.86 -4.30
C ASN A 102 12.91 4.08 -4.58
N GLU A 103 13.52 5.27 -4.60
CA GLU A 103 12.83 6.55 -4.85
C GLU A 103 12.08 6.56 -6.20
N GLN A 104 12.68 6.01 -7.26
CA GLN A 104 12.00 5.91 -8.56
C GLN A 104 10.78 5.01 -8.47
N GLY A 105 10.88 3.90 -7.75
CA GLY A 105 9.75 3.02 -7.45
C GLY A 105 8.63 3.77 -6.74
N TYR A 106 8.96 4.56 -5.71
CA TYR A 106 7.98 5.39 -4.99
C TYR A 106 7.27 6.39 -5.93
N LYS A 107 8.03 7.13 -6.75
CA LYS A 107 7.47 8.05 -7.76
C LYS A 107 6.54 7.33 -8.74
N ASN A 108 6.89 6.11 -9.14
CA ASN A 108 6.04 5.29 -10.01
C ASN A 108 4.74 4.86 -9.31
N LEU A 109 4.80 4.46 -8.03
CA LEU A 109 3.58 4.12 -7.26
C LEU A 109 2.65 5.34 -7.11
N VAL A 110 3.21 6.52 -6.83
CA VAL A 110 2.45 7.78 -6.76
C VAL A 110 1.77 8.10 -8.09
N LYS A 111 2.48 7.93 -9.21
CA LYS A 111 1.92 8.12 -10.54
C LYS A 111 0.79 7.11 -10.83
N LEU A 112 1.03 5.83 -10.57
CA LEU A 112 0.03 4.76 -10.81
C LEU A 112 -1.23 4.98 -9.98
N THR A 113 -1.10 5.31 -8.69
CA THR A 113 -2.26 5.59 -7.84
C THR A 113 -3.04 6.81 -8.35
N SER A 114 -2.33 7.87 -8.75
CA SER A 114 -2.95 9.06 -9.34
C SER A 114 -3.73 8.73 -10.62
N LEU A 115 -3.15 7.96 -11.54
CA LEU A 115 -3.83 7.50 -12.76
C LEU A 115 -5.02 6.60 -12.44
N GLY A 116 -4.90 5.73 -11.43
CA GLY A 116 -6.00 4.89 -10.96
C GLY A 116 -7.21 5.71 -10.53
N PHE A 117 -7.02 6.84 -9.86
CA PHE A 117 -8.11 7.74 -9.48
C PHE A 117 -8.61 8.64 -10.62
N ILE A 118 -7.72 9.19 -11.44
CA ILE A 118 -8.09 10.18 -12.48
C ILE A 118 -8.72 9.48 -13.70
N GLU A 119 -8.14 8.38 -14.13
CA GLU A 119 -8.51 7.70 -15.38
C GLU A 119 -9.28 6.40 -15.09
N GLY A 120 -8.79 5.64 -14.11
CA GLY A 120 -9.19 4.26 -13.84
C GLY A 120 -10.39 4.04 -12.93
N LEU A 121 -10.90 5.11 -12.31
CA LEU A 121 -11.92 5.01 -11.28
C LEU A 121 -13.24 4.51 -11.86
N TYR A 122 -13.68 3.35 -11.35
CA TYR A 122 -14.99 2.78 -11.64
C TYR A 122 -15.63 2.27 -10.35
N GLY A 123 -16.83 2.78 -10.05
CA GLY A 123 -17.44 2.63 -8.73
C GLY A 123 -16.51 3.21 -7.65
N LYS A 124 -16.02 2.35 -6.76
CA LYS A 124 -15.08 2.70 -5.68
C LYS A 124 -13.64 2.24 -5.92
N TYR A 125 -13.36 1.66 -7.09
CA TYR A 125 -12.10 0.99 -7.37
C TYR A 125 -11.24 1.85 -8.32
N PRO A 126 -10.14 2.46 -7.84
CA PRO A 126 -9.15 3.11 -8.70
C PRO A 126 -8.28 2.03 -9.36
N ARG A 127 -8.45 1.82 -10.68
CA ARG A 127 -7.82 0.69 -11.41
C ARG A 127 -6.67 1.14 -12.31
N ILE A 128 -5.67 0.29 -12.48
CA ILE A 128 -4.56 0.46 -13.44
C ILE A 128 -4.53 -0.70 -14.44
N ASP A 129 -3.67 -0.60 -15.45
CA ASP A 129 -3.37 -1.63 -16.46
C ASP A 129 -1.87 -1.68 -16.76
#